data_AF-A0A7V9GSV2-F1
#
_entry.id   AF-A0A7V9GSV2-F1
#
_cell.length_a   1.000
_cell.length_b   1.000
_cell.length_c   1.000
_cell.angle_alpha   90.00
_cell.angle_beta   90.00
_cell.angle_gamma   90.00
#
_symmetry.space_group_name_H-M   'P 1'
#
loop_
_entity.id
_entity.type
_entity.pdbx_description
1 polymer ?
#
loop_
_entity_poly.entity_id
_entity_poly.type
_entity_poly.pdbx_seq_one_letter_code
_entity_poly.pdbx_strand_id
1 'polypeptide(L)'
;MRPRRAAGPAVLMGAAFLVSAAFLPWSDESVSDIPVLQDFARLFLAGNLPYADFPFEYPPLAWPALALAGLGGTADQDSFLAGLGLLNFAFALAGMLAVGRLTDLAGGNGRIAMYGWALFPLLIGAIARNHFEMLAAAPAAIAILLVATGRPSAGLALIGAAAMVKPFA
;
A
#
# COMPACT_ATOMS: atom_id res chain seq x y z
N MET A 1 -5.43 6.60 19.65
CA MET A 1 -5.84 7.89 19.02
C MET A 1 -7.34 8.07 19.20
N ARG A 2 -7.84 9.30 19.42
CA ARG A 2 -9.29 9.54 19.39
C ARG A 2 -9.74 9.54 17.90
N PRO A 3 -10.74 8.73 17.50
CA PRO A 3 -11.13 8.59 16.09
C PRO A 3 -11.44 9.92 15.40
N ARG A 4 -11.98 10.89 16.14
CA ARG A 4 -12.26 12.25 15.66
C ARG A 4 -11.03 13.00 15.11
N ARG A 5 -9.81 12.65 15.54
CA ARG A 5 -8.58 13.31 15.06
C ARG A 5 -8.15 12.83 13.66
N ALA A 6 -8.52 11.61 13.28
CA ALA A 6 -8.14 11.01 12.00
C ALA A 6 -9.16 11.28 10.88
N ALA A 7 -10.40 11.68 11.23
CA ALA A 7 -11.47 11.88 10.25
C ALA A 7 -11.10 12.87 9.14
N GLY A 8 -10.58 14.05 9.49
CA GLY A 8 -10.19 15.07 8.50
C GLY A 8 -9.08 14.57 7.54
N PRO A 9 -7.94 14.06 8.05
CA PRO A 9 -6.91 13.47 7.22
C PRO A 9 -7.39 12.27 6.38
N ALA A 10 -8.25 11.42 6.91
CA ALA A 10 -8.80 10.27 6.18
C ALA A 10 -9.69 10.70 5.01
N VAL A 11 -10.55 11.72 5.22
CA VAL A 11 -11.34 12.33 4.13
C VAL A 11 -10.42 12.94 3.07
N LEU A 12 -9.37 13.65 3.49
CA LEU A 12 -8.41 14.23 2.55
C LEU A 12 -7.67 13.14 1.75
N MET A 13 -7.24 12.05 2.41
CA MET A 13 -6.60 10.92 1.74
C MET A 13 -7.54 10.30 0.70
N GLY A 14 -8.80 10.07 1.06
CA GLY A 14 -9.82 9.57 0.13
C GLY A 14 -9.99 10.50 -1.07
N ALA A 15 -10.11 11.81 -0.84
CA ALA A 15 -10.23 12.79 -1.90
C ALA A 15 -8.97 12.84 -2.80
N ALA A 16 -7.77 12.83 -2.21
CA ALA A 16 -6.51 12.82 -2.94
C ALA A 16 -6.37 11.56 -3.81
N PHE A 17 -6.74 10.40 -3.27
CA PHE A 17 -6.70 9.12 -3.98
C PHE A 17 -7.69 9.09 -5.15
N LEU A 18 -8.91 9.63 -4.95
CA LEU A 18 -9.89 9.78 -6.02
C LEU A 18 -9.40 10.74 -7.10
N VAL A 19 -8.73 11.84 -6.70
CA VAL A 19 -8.14 12.77 -7.68
C VAL A 19 -7.07 12.08 -8.51
N SER A 20 -6.18 11.30 -7.89
CA SER A 20 -5.19 10.48 -8.62
C SER A 20 -5.78 9.35 -9.45
N ALA A 21 -7.06 9.01 -9.25
CA ALA A 21 -7.74 8.02 -10.07
C ALA A 21 -8.52 8.64 -11.24
N ALA A 22 -9.03 9.87 -11.11
CA ALA A 22 -10.04 10.41 -12.01
C ALA A 22 -9.61 11.61 -12.87
N PHE A 23 -8.58 12.36 -12.49
CA PHE A 23 -8.25 13.63 -13.16
C PHE A 23 -6.82 13.69 -13.68
N LEU A 24 -6.62 14.14 -14.92
CA LEU A 24 -5.29 14.43 -15.45
C LEU A 24 -4.71 15.71 -14.81
N PRO A 25 -3.38 15.81 -14.64
CA PRO A 25 -2.38 14.81 -15.02
C PRO A 25 -2.23 13.65 -14.02
N TRP A 26 -2.85 13.70 -12.84
CA TRP A 26 -2.63 12.71 -11.78
C TRP A 26 -3.10 11.29 -12.11
N SER A 27 -4.09 11.14 -12.98
CA SER A 27 -4.63 9.84 -13.42
C SER A 27 -3.89 9.23 -14.61
N ASP A 28 -2.80 9.84 -15.09
CA ASP A 28 -2.01 9.31 -16.20
C ASP A 28 -1.36 7.97 -15.83
N GLU A 29 -1.78 6.90 -16.52
CA GLU A 29 -1.30 5.53 -16.32
C GLU A 29 -0.26 5.08 -17.36
N SER A 30 0.30 6.01 -18.14
CA SER A 30 1.29 5.68 -19.18
C SER A 30 2.53 4.95 -18.65
N VAL A 31 2.82 5.07 -17.35
CA VAL A 31 3.80 4.27 -16.62
C VAL A 31 3.05 3.35 -15.66
N SER A 32 2.93 2.07 -16.01
CA SER A 32 2.12 1.12 -15.25
C SER A 32 2.62 -0.32 -15.38
N ASP A 33 2.80 -0.97 -14.23
CA ASP A 33 3.13 -2.40 -14.12
C ASP A 33 1.88 -3.30 -14.10
N ILE A 34 0.68 -2.70 -14.17
CA ILE A 34 -0.61 -3.40 -14.02
C ILE A 34 -0.74 -4.67 -14.88
N PRO A 35 -0.40 -4.68 -16.18
CA PRO A 35 -0.50 -5.90 -16.98
C PRO A 35 0.30 -7.06 -16.39
N VAL A 36 1.53 -6.78 -15.94
CA VAL A 36 2.44 -7.80 -15.37
C VAL A 36 1.92 -8.29 -14.01
N LEU A 37 1.51 -7.36 -13.14
CA LEU A 37 0.97 -7.70 -11.82
C LEU A 37 -0.33 -8.51 -11.90
N GLN A 38 -1.20 -8.17 -12.86
CA GLN A 38 -2.44 -8.88 -13.13
C GLN A 38 -2.16 -10.31 -13.60
N ASP A 39 -1.20 -10.49 -14.51
CA ASP A 39 -0.84 -11.81 -15.01
C ASP A 39 -0.30 -12.72 -13.89
N PHE A 40 0.52 -12.19 -12.98
CA PHE A 40 0.97 -12.93 -11.80
C PHE A 40 -0.18 -13.35 -10.89
N ALA A 41 -1.11 -12.43 -10.59
CA ALA A 41 -2.29 -12.74 -9.78
C ALA A 41 -3.16 -13.82 -10.45
N ARG A 42 -3.39 -13.71 -11.76
CA ARG A 42 -4.16 -14.69 -12.55
C ARG A 42 -3.53 -16.08 -12.50
N LEU A 43 -2.22 -16.19 -12.73
CA LEU A 43 -1.51 -17.48 -12.71
C LEU A 43 -1.60 -18.14 -11.34
N PHE A 44 -1.38 -17.39 -10.27
CA PHE A 44 -1.49 -17.90 -8.92
C PHE A 44 -2.91 -18.34 -8.56
N LEU A 45 -3.92 -17.52 -8.89
CA LEU A 45 -5.32 -17.86 -8.65
C LEU A 45 -5.81 -19.06 -9.47
N ALA A 46 -5.15 -19.36 -10.60
CA ALA A 46 -5.36 -20.59 -11.37
C ALA A 46 -4.67 -21.83 -10.77
N GLY A 47 -3.96 -21.69 -9.64
CA GLY A 47 -3.31 -22.77 -8.91
C GLY A 47 -1.84 -23.00 -9.25
N ASN A 48 -1.22 -22.13 -10.05
CA ASN A 48 0.21 -22.22 -10.36
C ASN A 48 1.05 -21.66 -9.21
N LEU A 49 2.20 -22.28 -8.92
CA LEU A 49 3.12 -21.88 -7.89
C LEU A 49 4.25 -20.99 -8.46
N PRO A 50 4.45 -19.76 -7.94
CA PRO A 50 5.55 -18.89 -8.31
C PRO A 50 6.91 -19.59 -8.12
N TYR A 51 7.88 -19.28 -8.99
CA TYR A 51 9.22 -19.87 -9.05
C TYR A 51 9.30 -21.35 -9.46
N ALA A 52 8.20 -22.10 -9.35
CA ALA A 52 8.13 -23.50 -9.78
C ALA A 52 7.47 -23.62 -11.17
N ASP A 53 6.28 -23.05 -11.34
CA ASP A 53 5.47 -23.17 -12.55
C ASP A 53 5.63 -21.97 -13.49
N PHE A 54 6.03 -20.81 -12.95
CA PHE A 54 6.28 -19.60 -13.74
C PHE A 54 7.37 -18.71 -13.10
N PRO A 55 8.14 -17.95 -13.91
CA PRO A 55 9.11 -17.00 -13.40
C PRO A 55 8.42 -15.87 -12.64
N PHE A 56 8.91 -15.58 -11.43
CA PHE A 56 8.38 -14.52 -10.58
C PHE A 56 9.54 -13.70 -10.00
N GLU A 57 9.48 -12.39 -10.18
CA GLU A 57 10.62 -11.49 -9.92
C GLU A 57 10.64 -10.90 -8.51
N TYR A 58 9.48 -10.87 -7.84
CA TYR A 58 9.35 -10.32 -6.49
C TYR A 58 9.62 -11.39 -5.43
N PRO A 59 9.81 -11.03 -4.15
CA PRO A 59 9.99 -12.01 -3.09
C PRO A 59 8.67 -12.71 -2.68
N PRO A 60 8.74 -13.78 -1.85
CA PRO A 60 7.63 -14.72 -1.71
C PRO A 60 6.33 -14.20 -1.07
N LEU A 61 6.32 -13.05 -0.41
CA LEU A 61 5.07 -12.45 0.12
C LEU A 61 4.44 -11.44 -0.85
N ALA A 62 5.03 -11.20 -2.01
CA ALA A 62 4.42 -10.38 -3.06
C ALA A 62 3.20 -11.08 -3.69
N TRP A 63 3.32 -12.36 -4.07
CA TRP A 63 2.25 -13.08 -4.74
C TRP A 63 0.96 -13.25 -3.92
N PRO A 64 0.94 -13.51 -2.60
CA PRO A 64 -0.33 -13.57 -1.88
C PRO A 64 -1.00 -12.20 -1.83
N ALA A 65 -0.22 -11.11 -1.81
CA ALA A 65 -0.77 -9.77 -1.79
C ALA A 65 -1.34 -9.35 -3.15
N LEU A 66 -0.68 -9.72 -4.25
CA LEU A 66 -1.22 -9.55 -5.62
C LEU A 66 -2.45 -10.43 -5.85
N ALA A 67 -2.46 -11.66 -5.33
CA ALA A 67 -3.63 -12.53 -5.39
C ALA A 67 -4.83 -11.94 -4.64
N LEU A 68 -4.60 -11.33 -3.47
CA LEU A 68 -5.64 -10.60 -2.73
C LEU A 68 -6.23 -9.45 -3.55
N ALA A 69 -5.40 -8.69 -4.27
CA ALA A 69 -5.88 -7.66 -5.20
C ALA A 69 -6.71 -8.25 -6.35
N GLY A 70 -6.33 -9.43 -6.84
CA GLY A 70 -7.02 -10.15 -7.91
C GLY A 70 -8.33 -10.84 -7.51
N LEU A 71 -8.69 -10.91 -6.22
CA LEU A 71 -9.96 -11.52 -5.78
C LEU A 71 -11.20 -10.80 -6.34
N GLY A 72 -11.07 -9.52 -6.69
CA GLY A 72 -12.12 -8.74 -7.35
C GLY A 72 -12.25 -9.04 -8.85
N GLY A 73 -11.28 -9.74 -9.44
CA GLY A 73 -11.24 -10.09 -10.86
C GLY A 73 -9.85 -9.93 -11.47
N THR A 74 -9.48 -10.87 -12.34
CA THR A 74 -8.25 -10.81 -13.16
C THR A 74 -8.54 -10.98 -14.65
N ALA A 75 -9.82 -10.93 -15.06
CA ALA A 75 -10.23 -11.10 -16.46
C ALA A 75 -10.05 -9.81 -17.27
N ASP A 76 -10.28 -8.67 -16.64
CA ASP A 76 -10.07 -7.32 -17.18
C ASP A 76 -9.15 -6.52 -16.25
N GLN A 77 -8.43 -5.55 -16.83
CA GLN A 77 -7.44 -4.74 -16.12
C GLN A 77 -8.08 -3.82 -15.08
N ASP A 78 -9.27 -3.28 -15.37
CA ASP A 78 -9.96 -2.33 -14.51
C ASP A 78 -10.34 -2.96 -13.17
N SER A 79 -10.82 -4.21 -13.18
CA SER A 79 -11.17 -4.97 -11.97
C SER A 79 -9.94 -5.24 -11.10
N PHE A 80 -8.84 -5.66 -11.71
CA PHE A 80 -7.59 -5.89 -10.97
C PHE A 80 -7.04 -4.58 -10.39
N LEU A 81 -7.06 -3.52 -11.18
CA LEU A 81 -6.61 -2.20 -10.80
C LEU A 81 -7.44 -1.61 -9.65
N ALA A 82 -8.77 -1.80 -9.66
CA ALA A 82 -9.63 -1.41 -8.56
C ALA A 82 -9.29 -2.17 -7.27
N GLY A 83 -9.05 -3.48 -7.37
CA GLY A 83 -8.63 -4.32 -6.24
C GLY A 83 -7.28 -3.90 -5.66
N LEU A 84 -6.29 -3.67 -6.51
CA LEU A 84 -4.98 -3.18 -6.10
C LEU A 84 -5.05 -1.78 -5.50
N GLY A 85 -5.80 -0.87 -6.12
CA GLY A 85 -6.04 0.48 -5.63
C GLY A 85 -6.68 0.48 -4.25
N LEU A 86 -7.68 -0.37 -4.02
CA LEU A 86 -8.31 -0.52 -2.70
C LEU A 86 -7.31 -1.03 -1.65
N LEU A 87 -6.48 -2.01 -2.01
CA LEU A 87 -5.44 -2.53 -1.12
C LEU A 87 -4.43 -1.45 -0.76
N ASN A 88 -3.91 -0.74 -1.76
CA ASN A 88 -3.00 0.40 -1.56
C ASN A 88 -3.63 1.49 -0.69
N PHE A 89 -4.89 1.84 -0.91
CA PHE A 89 -5.61 2.81 -0.09
C PHE A 89 -5.74 2.37 1.37
N ALA A 90 -6.08 1.10 1.61
CA ALA A 90 -6.18 0.55 2.97
C ALA A 90 -4.84 0.59 3.70
N PHE A 91 -3.75 0.19 3.04
CA PHE A 91 -2.40 0.27 3.58
C PHE A 91 -1.95 1.71 3.79
N ALA A 92 -2.29 2.63 2.86
CA ALA A 92 -2.02 4.05 3.00
C ALA A 92 -2.70 4.66 4.23
N LEU A 93 -3.95 4.29 4.52
CA LEU A 93 -4.63 4.70 5.75
C LEU A 93 -3.95 4.14 7.00
N ALA A 94 -3.55 2.87 6.99
CA ALA A 94 -2.83 2.27 8.11
C ALA A 94 -1.48 2.97 8.36
N GLY A 95 -0.72 3.25 7.30
CA GLY A 95 0.52 4.02 7.35
C GLY A 95 0.32 5.44 7.88
N MET A 96 -0.75 6.12 7.44
CA MET A 96 -1.11 7.46 7.93
C MET A 96 -1.30 7.47 9.44
N LEU A 97 -2.06 6.50 9.98
CA LEU A 97 -2.30 6.38 11.42
C LEU A 97 -1.01 6.06 12.17
N ALA A 98 -0.16 5.20 11.61
CA ALA A 98 1.12 4.85 12.20
C ALA A 98 2.06 6.05 12.29
N VAL A 99 2.21 6.81 11.20
CA VAL A 99 3.01 8.05 11.14
C VAL A 99 2.48 9.09 12.11
N GLY A 100 1.16 9.32 12.14
CA GLY A 100 0.58 10.24 13.11
C GLY A 100 0.89 9.86 14.56
N ARG A 101 0.82 8.56 14.88
CA ARG A 101 1.14 8.08 16.23
C ARG A 101 2.62 8.18 16.55
N LEU A 102 3.50 7.88 15.60
CA LEU A 102 4.95 8.02 15.73
C LEU A 102 5.33 9.48 16.00
N THR A 103 4.76 10.41 15.24
CA THR A 103 4.99 11.85 15.46
C THR A 103 4.53 12.29 16.85
N ASP A 104 3.37 11.82 17.33
CA ASP A 104 2.91 12.11 18.70
C ASP A 104 3.89 11.56 19.76
N LEU A 105 4.46 10.36 19.54
CA LEU A 105 5.45 9.77 20.45
C LEU A 105 6.78 10.55 20.46
N ALA A 106 7.16 11.14 19.34
CA ALA A 106 8.34 11.99 19.21
C ALA A 106 8.13 13.42 19.73
N GLY A 107 6.98 13.74 20.33
CA GLY A 107 6.66 15.07 20.84
C GLY A 107 6.17 16.08 19.79
N GLY A 108 5.91 15.62 18.56
CA GLY A 108 5.37 16.44 17.47
C GLY A 108 3.84 16.49 17.44
N ASN A 109 3.29 16.99 16.33
CA ASN A 109 1.84 17.04 16.09
C ASN A 109 1.42 15.98 15.07
N GLY A 110 0.95 14.83 15.56
CA GLY A 110 0.51 13.72 14.71
C GLY A 110 -0.62 14.07 13.74
N ARG A 111 -1.47 15.06 14.06
CA ARG A 111 -2.53 15.49 13.14
C ARG A 111 -1.96 16.17 11.89
N ILE A 112 -0.95 17.02 12.06
CA ILE A 112 -0.26 17.66 10.92
C ILE A 112 0.46 16.60 10.09
N ALA A 113 1.15 15.66 10.73
CA ALA A 113 1.82 14.56 10.02
C ALA A 113 0.84 13.71 9.20
N MET A 114 -0.35 13.41 9.75
CA MET A 114 -1.40 12.69 9.01
C MET A 114 -1.90 13.49 7.79
N TYR A 115 -2.05 14.82 7.89
CA TYR A 115 -2.41 15.64 6.73
C TYR A 115 -1.30 15.65 5.67
N GLY A 116 -0.03 15.73 6.08
CA GLY A 116 1.10 15.64 5.17
C GLY A 116 1.13 14.30 4.43
N TRP A 117 0.93 13.19 5.16
CA TRP A 117 0.80 11.86 4.55
C TRP A 117 -0.42 11.77 3.62
N ALA A 118 -1.58 12.30 4.02
CA ALA A 118 -2.80 12.28 3.21
C ALA A 118 -2.68 12.95 1.83
N LEU A 119 -1.68 13.80 1.62
CA LEU A 119 -1.41 14.46 0.34
C LEU A 119 -0.51 13.65 -0.60
N PHE A 120 0.11 12.55 -0.15
CA PHE A 120 1.05 11.79 -0.99
C PHE A 120 0.46 11.32 -2.33
N PRO A 121 -0.84 10.94 -2.48
CA PRO A 121 -1.36 10.51 -3.77
C PRO A 121 -1.31 11.63 -4.82
N LEU A 122 -1.43 12.89 -4.40
CA LEU A 122 -1.28 14.04 -5.29
C LEU A 122 0.16 14.31 -5.70
N LEU A 123 1.15 13.77 -4.96
CA LEU A 123 2.57 13.91 -5.29
C LEU A 123 3.00 12.86 -6.31
N ILE A 124 2.44 11.65 -6.24
CA ILE A 124 2.87 10.52 -7.07
C ILE A 124 1.85 10.11 -8.15
N GLY A 125 0.65 10.71 -8.15
CA GLY A 125 -0.38 10.45 -9.16
C GLY A 125 -0.82 8.99 -9.19
N ALA A 126 -0.97 8.42 -10.38
CA ALA A 126 -1.45 7.07 -10.62
C ALA A 126 -0.55 5.99 -10.01
N ILE A 127 0.71 6.30 -9.69
CA ILE A 127 1.60 5.41 -8.94
C ILE A 127 0.98 5.04 -7.58
N ALA A 128 0.15 5.91 -6.98
CA ALA A 128 -0.52 5.59 -5.71
C ALA A 128 -1.45 4.36 -5.80
N ARG A 129 -1.92 3.99 -7.00
CA ARG A 129 -2.89 2.90 -7.20
C ARG A 129 -2.39 1.79 -8.14
N ASN A 130 -1.49 2.10 -9.09
CA ASN A 130 -1.01 1.15 -10.10
C ASN A 130 0.19 0.29 -9.64
N HIS A 131 0.67 0.58 -8.44
CA HIS A 131 1.99 0.23 -7.94
C HIS A 131 1.80 -0.21 -6.48
N PHE A 132 2.36 -1.35 -6.07
CA PHE A 132 2.03 -2.02 -4.79
C PHE A 132 2.99 -1.67 -3.63
N GLU A 133 3.74 -0.57 -3.75
CA GLU A 133 4.77 -0.10 -2.81
C GLU A 133 4.18 0.17 -1.43
N MET A 134 2.91 0.57 -1.36
CA MET A 134 2.25 0.86 -0.09
C MET A 134 2.13 -0.38 0.81
N LEU A 135 2.09 -1.57 0.21
CA LEU A 135 2.09 -2.85 0.93
C LEU A 135 3.42 -3.11 1.66
N ALA A 136 4.51 -2.46 1.26
CA ALA A 136 5.79 -2.51 2.00
C ALA A 136 5.96 -1.27 2.89
N ALA A 137 5.67 -0.08 2.37
CA ALA A 137 5.91 1.18 3.07
C ALA A 137 5.07 1.35 4.35
N ALA A 138 3.78 1.00 4.31
CA ALA A 138 2.93 1.13 5.49
C ALA A 138 3.31 0.14 6.60
N PRO A 139 3.58 -1.15 6.33
CA PRO A 139 4.10 -2.07 7.35
C PRO A 139 5.44 -1.65 7.92
N ALA A 140 6.32 -1.02 7.14
CA ALA A 140 7.56 -0.46 7.67
C ALA A 140 7.31 0.65 8.70
N ALA A 141 6.40 1.60 8.42
CA ALA A 141 6.00 2.61 9.39
C ALA A 141 5.36 2.00 10.65
N ILE A 142 4.52 0.97 10.48
CA ILE A 142 3.91 0.24 11.60
C ILE A 142 4.97 -0.53 12.41
N ALA A 143 5.97 -1.11 11.75
CA ALA A 143 7.08 -1.81 12.41
C ALA A 143 7.87 -0.86 13.32
N ILE A 144 8.20 0.33 12.83
CA ILE A 144 8.85 1.39 13.64
C ILE A 144 7.95 1.76 14.83
N LEU A 145 6.64 1.90 14.61
CA LEU A 145 5.69 2.18 15.70
C LEU A 145 5.66 1.06 16.74
N LEU A 146 5.68 -0.20 16.33
CA LEU A 146 5.71 -1.36 17.24
C LEU A 146 6.98 -1.35 18.08
N VAL A 147 8.15 -1.10 17.46
CA VAL A 147 9.41 -0.96 18.19
C VAL A 147 9.33 0.19 19.20
N ALA A 148 8.89 1.38 18.76
CA ALA A 148 8.77 2.58 19.60
C ALA A 148 7.77 2.44 20.76
N THR A 149 6.86 1.47 20.68
CA THR A 149 5.86 1.19 21.72
C THR A 149 6.17 -0.06 22.55
N GLY A 150 7.41 -0.55 22.49
CA GLY A 150 7.88 -1.65 23.34
C GLY A 150 7.54 -3.05 22.84
N ARG A 151 7.23 -3.21 21.54
CA ARG A 151 6.94 -4.50 20.88
C ARG A 151 7.99 -4.83 19.80
N PRO A 152 9.29 -4.91 20.14
CA PRO A 152 10.37 -5.01 19.15
C PRO A 152 10.27 -6.29 18.31
N SER A 153 9.95 -7.44 18.89
CA SER A 153 9.83 -8.70 18.14
C SER A 153 8.74 -8.65 17.08
N ALA A 154 7.58 -8.05 17.40
CA ALA A 154 6.50 -7.87 16.42
C ALA A 154 6.89 -6.87 15.33
N GLY A 155 7.58 -5.78 15.69
CA GLY A 155 8.10 -4.82 14.70
C GLY A 155 9.12 -5.46 13.75
N LEU A 156 10.08 -6.23 14.29
CA LEU A 156 11.09 -6.94 13.50
C LEU A 156 10.47 -8.02 12.60
N ALA A 157 9.48 -8.76 13.10
CA ALA A 157 8.74 -9.72 12.28
C ALA A 157 7.99 -9.01 11.13
N LEU A 158 7.35 -7.87 11.41
CA LEU A 158 6.59 -7.12 10.41
C LEU A 158 7.48 -6.50 9.34
N ILE A 159 8.64 -5.94 9.69
CA ILE A 159 9.58 -5.41 8.68
C ILE A 159 10.19 -6.54 7.84
N GLY A 160 10.44 -7.72 8.44
CA GLY A 160 10.84 -8.91 7.69
C GLY A 160 9.78 -9.34 6.69
N ALA A 161 8.51 -9.37 7.10
CA ALA A 161 7.39 -9.66 6.20
C ALA A 161 7.27 -8.61 5.09
N ALA A 162 7.42 -7.31 5.40
CA ALA A 162 7.39 -6.23 4.40
C ALA A 162 8.52 -6.39 3.36
N ALA A 163 9.72 -6.73 3.80
CA ALA A 163 10.85 -7.00 2.90
C ALA A 163 10.61 -8.22 2.00
N MET A 164 9.82 -9.20 2.46
CA MET A 164 9.39 -10.33 1.64
C MET A 164 8.25 -9.98 0.66
N VAL A 165 7.60 -8.81 0.78
CA VAL A 165 6.65 -8.29 -0.22
C VAL A 165 7.42 -7.54 -1.31
N LYS A 166 8.31 -6.63 -0.93
CA LYS A 166 9.15 -5.89 -1.86
C LYS A 166 10.42 -5.47 -1.12
N PRO A 167 11.62 -5.76 -1.65
CA PRO A 167 12.84 -5.28 -1.02
C PRO A 167 12.88 -3.75 -1.15
N PHE A 168 13.22 -3.05 -0.07
CA PHE A 168 13.58 -1.64 -0.14
C PHE A 168 15.00 -1.58 -0.72
N ALA A 169 15.11 -1.31 -2.02
CA ALA A 169 16.36 -1.06 -2.71
C ALA A 169 16.26 0.28 -3.45
#